data_AF-A0A829ZBR5-F1
#
_entry.id   AF-A0A829ZBR5-F1
#
_cell.length_a   1.000
_cell.length_b   1.000
_cell.length_c   1.000
_cell.angle_alpha   90.00
_cell.angle_beta   90.00
_cell.angle_gamma   90.00
#
_symmetry.space_group_name_H-M   'P 1'
#
loop_
_entity.id
_entity.type
_entity.pdbx_description
1 polymer ?
#
loop_
_entity_poly.entity_id
_entity_poly.type
_entity_poly.pdbx_seq_one_letter_code
_entity_poly.pdbx_strand_id
1 'polypeptide(L)'
;MVKAGNNLANIKAKLYNQAVTNVMQKVGMPVKNKLVNQFVSPKTYYNYLKNEVIVVKDLTFVQKGEEKYLAIICSMILSRYAYLQYFTNMSRSLKMKLPHGNSNSVDTTAIEIAKKYGPKMLFKVTKTNMTNYKRIKDLI
;
A
#
# COMPACT_ATOMS: atom_id res chain seq x y z
N MET A 1 -8.96 -5.77 -4.26
CA MET A 1 -9.39 -5.47 -2.87
C MET A 1 -10.37 -4.30 -2.78
N VAL A 2 -10.08 -3.15 -3.40
CA VAL A 2 -11.00 -1.99 -3.42
C VAL A 2 -12.37 -2.32 -4.03
N LYS A 3 -12.42 -2.99 -5.19
CA LYS A 3 -13.68 -3.45 -5.82
C LYS A 3 -14.51 -4.38 -4.93
N ALA A 4 -13.88 -5.04 -3.95
CA ALA A 4 -14.55 -5.91 -2.97
C ALA A 4 -15.00 -5.14 -1.71
N GLY A 5 -15.10 -3.81 -1.78
CA GLY A 5 -15.59 -2.96 -0.68
C GLY A 5 -14.58 -2.68 0.43
N ASN A 6 -13.31 -3.10 0.29
CA ASN A 6 -12.33 -2.88 1.35
C ASN A 6 -11.83 -1.43 1.37
N ASN A 7 -11.96 -0.77 2.52
CA ASN A 7 -11.34 0.53 2.78
C ASN A 7 -9.81 0.41 2.93
N LEU A 8 -9.11 1.55 2.96
CA LEU A 8 -7.64 1.57 3.03
C LEU A 8 -7.09 0.87 4.28
N ALA A 9 -7.72 1.06 5.43
CA ALA A 9 -7.28 0.45 6.69
C ALA A 9 -7.40 -1.08 6.65
N ASN A 10 -8.49 -1.59 6.08
CA ASN A 10 -8.69 -3.02 5.87
C ASN A 10 -7.63 -3.59 4.92
N ILE A 11 -7.40 -2.93 3.77
CA ILE A 11 -6.35 -3.34 2.83
C ILE A 11 -4.98 -3.38 3.51
N LYS A 12 -4.65 -2.34 4.29
CA LYS A 12 -3.41 -2.30 5.07
C LYS A 12 -3.31 -3.45 6.06
N ALA A 13 -4.37 -3.76 6.82
CA ALA A 13 -4.35 -4.85 7.79
C ALA A 13 -3.99 -6.19 7.14
N LYS A 14 -4.63 -6.51 6.01
CA LYS A 14 -4.36 -7.73 5.24
C LYS A 14 -2.92 -7.77 4.71
N LEU A 15 -2.42 -6.67 4.15
CA LEU A 15 -1.05 -6.58 3.66
C LEU A 15 0.00 -6.69 4.78
N TYR A 16 -0.25 -6.09 5.94
CA TYR A 16 0.63 -6.19 7.12
C TYR A 16 0.68 -7.64 7.62
N ASN A 17 -0.47 -8.30 7.76
CA ASN A 17 -0.55 -9.69 8.18
C ASN A 17 0.21 -10.62 7.21
N GLN A 18 0.04 -10.42 5.89
CA GLN A 18 0.77 -11.18 4.88
C GLN A 18 2.27 -10.92 4.96
N ALA A 19 2.69 -9.66 5.13
CA ALA A 19 4.10 -9.29 5.23
C ALA A 19 4.76 -9.96 6.44
N VAL A 20 4.13 -9.90 7.62
CA VAL A 20 4.65 -10.57 8.82
C VAL A 20 4.72 -12.09 8.60
N THR A 21 3.68 -12.70 8.03
CA THR A 21 3.67 -14.13 7.71
C THR A 21 4.87 -14.52 6.84
N ASN A 22 5.11 -13.79 5.75
CA ASN A 22 6.21 -14.06 4.82
C ASN A 22 7.59 -13.88 5.49
N VAL A 23 7.75 -12.85 6.32
CA VAL A 23 9.00 -12.60 7.04
C VAL A 23 9.27 -13.71 8.06
N MET A 24 8.25 -14.11 8.83
CA MET A 24 8.40 -15.19 9.82
C MET A 24 8.78 -16.53 9.18
N GLN A 25 8.20 -16.85 8.02
CA GLN A 25 8.57 -18.04 7.25
C GLN A 25 10.03 -17.99 6.78
N LYS A 26 10.51 -16.82 6.33
CA LYS A 26 11.89 -16.66 5.86
C LYS A 26 12.92 -16.65 6.99
N VAL A 27 12.59 -16.04 8.12
CA VAL A 27 13.49 -15.93 9.28
C VAL A 27 13.73 -17.30 9.90
N GLY A 28 12.73 -18.19 9.89
CA GLY A 28 12.91 -19.60 10.28
C GLY A 28 13.29 -19.83 11.75
N MET A 29 13.28 -18.78 12.57
CA MET A 29 13.60 -18.82 14.00
C MET A 29 12.56 -18.06 14.82
N PRO A 30 12.44 -18.37 16.13
CA PRO A 30 11.52 -17.65 17.02
C PRO A 30 11.87 -16.16 17.10
N VAL A 31 10.86 -15.30 16.92
CA VAL A 31 10.98 -13.85 17.09
C VAL A 31 10.16 -13.45 18.31
N LYS A 32 10.84 -12.90 19.32
CA LYS A 32 10.22 -12.54 20.62
C LYS A 32 9.14 -11.47 20.49
N ASN A 33 9.38 -10.43 19.68
CA ASN A 33 8.49 -9.28 19.55
C ASN A 33 8.19 -8.99 18.08
N LYS A 34 6.90 -9.02 17.71
CA LYS A 34 6.41 -8.65 16.38
C LYS A 34 5.66 -7.33 16.50
N LEU A 35 6.28 -6.26 16.04
CA LEU A 35 5.79 -4.90 16.26
C LEU A 35 5.05 -4.39 15.03
N VAL A 36 3.90 -3.75 15.24
CA VAL A 36 3.13 -3.05 14.20
C VAL A 36 2.99 -1.59 14.58
N ASN A 37 3.44 -0.69 13.70
CA ASN A 37 3.13 0.73 13.86
C ASN A 37 1.62 0.94 13.69
N GLN A 38 0.97 1.37 14.75
CA GLN A 38 -0.48 1.31 14.86
C GLN A 38 -1.16 2.33 13.95
N PHE A 39 -2.00 1.86 13.04
CA PHE A 39 -2.81 2.71 12.14
C PHE A 39 -4.33 2.53 12.36
N VAL A 40 -4.73 1.54 13.14
CA VAL A 40 -6.10 1.29 13.63
C VAL A 40 -6.04 0.60 14.99
N SER A 41 -7.16 0.51 15.73
CA SER A 41 -7.18 -0.28 16.97
C SER A 41 -6.91 -1.77 16.70
N PRO A 42 -6.29 -2.51 17.65
CA PRO A 42 -6.06 -3.95 17.49
C PRO A 42 -7.35 -4.72 17.21
N LYS A 43 -8.45 -4.37 17.91
CA LYS A 43 -9.78 -4.96 17.67
C LYS A 43 -10.22 -4.81 16.21
N THR A 44 -10.10 -3.60 15.66
CA THR A 44 -10.45 -3.32 14.26
C THR A 44 -9.50 -4.01 13.29
N TYR A 45 -8.20 -4.04 13.58
CA TYR A 45 -7.21 -4.77 12.79
C TYR A 45 -7.61 -6.25 12.64
N TYR A 46 -7.85 -6.95 13.75
CA TYR A 46 -8.22 -8.36 13.71
C TYR A 46 -9.62 -8.59 13.12
N ASN A 47 -10.56 -7.67 13.30
CA ASN A 47 -11.86 -7.76 12.64
C ASN A 47 -11.73 -7.70 11.10
N TYR A 48 -10.78 -6.93 10.55
CA TYR A 48 -10.50 -6.94 9.11
C TYR A 48 -9.91 -8.26 8.61
N LEU A 49 -9.32 -9.06 9.50
CA LEU A 49 -8.69 -10.35 9.20
C LEU A 49 -9.60 -11.56 9.48
N LYS A 50 -10.86 -11.36 9.88
CA LYS A 50 -11.76 -12.44 10.31
C LYS A 50 -12.00 -13.54 9.26
N ASN A 51 -11.82 -13.21 7.97
CA ASN A 51 -11.99 -14.13 6.84
C ASN A 51 -10.65 -14.55 6.21
N GLU A 52 -9.52 -14.18 6.80
CA GLU A 52 -8.20 -14.55 6.29
C GLU A 52 -7.80 -15.93 6.85
N VAL A 53 -7.22 -16.78 6.01
CA VAL A 53 -6.84 -18.16 6.38
C VAL A 53 -5.72 -18.16 7.42
N ILE A 54 -4.75 -17.28 7.26
CA ILE A 54 -3.59 -17.16 8.16
C ILE A 54 -3.69 -15.81 8.85
N VAL A 55 -3.69 -15.81 10.19
CA VAL A 55 -3.71 -14.59 11.00
C VAL A 55 -2.62 -14.68 12.08
N VAL A 56 -1.69 -13.72 12.06
CA VAL A 56 -0.65 -13.58 13.09
C VAL A 56 -1.26 -12.86 14.29
N LYS A 57 -1.42 -13.55 15.42
CA LYS A 57 -2.12 -13.03 16.62
C LYS A 57 -1.20 -12.44 17.69
N ASP A 58 0.08 -12.78 17.68
CA ASP A 58 1.08 -12.33 18.64
C ASP A 58 1.76 -11.03 18.21
N LEU A 59 0.95 -10.04 17.81
CA LEU A 59 1.40 -8.71 17.38
C LEU A 59 1.25 -7.70 18.51
N THR A 60 2.29 -6.90 18.71
CA THR A 60 2.27 -5.73 19.59
C THR A 60 2.05 -4.47 18.76
N PHE A 61 0.93 -3.79 18.99
CA PHE A 61 0.58 -2.54 18.31
C PHE A 61 1.15 -1.36 19.10
N VAL A 62 1.93 -0.52 18.42
CA VAL A 62 2.65 0.59 19.03
C VAL A 62 2.22 1.89 18.37
N GLN A 63 1.77 2.86 19.16
CA GLN A 63 1.59 4.24 18.69
C GLN A 63 2.93 4.96 18.63
N LYS A 64 3.16 5.71 17.54
CA LYS A 64 4.43 6.38 17.23
C LYS A 64 5.59 5.38 17.32
N GLY A 65 5.41 4.21 16.72
CA GLY A 65 6.38 3.13 16.82
C GLY A 65 7.74 3.49 16.20
N GLU A 66 7.75 4.40 15.24
CA GLU A 66 8.94 4.99 14.62
C GLU A 66 9.82 5.77 15.61
N GLU A 67 9.26 6.31 16.69
CA GLU A 67 10.04 7.03 17.72
C GLU A 67 10.66 6.06 18.74
N LYS A 68 10.17 4.81 18.80
CA LYS A 68 10.47 3.86 19.89
C LYS A 68 11.27 2.64 19.44
N TYR A 69 11.13 2.23 18.18
CA TYR A 69 11.67 0.95 17.72
C TYR A 69 12.39 1.07 16.38
N LEU A 70 13.69 0.77 16.40
CA LEU A 70 14.53 0.74 15.21
C LEU A 70 13.97 -0.21 14.13
N ALA A 71 13.44 -1.37 14.52
CA ALA A 71 12.84 -2.32 13.58
C ALA A 71 11.67 -1.70 12.78
N ILE A 72 10.87 -0.83 13.39
CA ILE A 72 9.78 -0.12 12.70
C ILE A 72 10.38 0.86 11.69
N ILE A 73 11.39 1.65 12.07
CA ILE A 73 12.08 2.58 11.16
C ILE A 73 12.67 1.82 9.97
N CYS A 74 13.39 0.72 10.21
CA CYS A 74 13.96 -0.12 9.15
C CYS A 74 12.88 -0.63 8.20
N SER A 75 11.73 -1.09 8.73
CA SER A 75 10.61 -1.54 7.90
C SER A 75 10.04 -0.42 7.01
N MET A 76 9.97 0.81 7.53
CA MET A 76 9.49 1.97 6.79
C MET A 76 10.46 2.38 5.67
N ILE A 77 11.76 2.34 5.94
CA ILE A 77 12.81 2.59 4.94
C ILE A 77 12.72 1.56 3.81
N LEU A 78 12.65 0.27 4.15
CA LEU A 78 12.52 -0.82 3.16
C LEU A 78 11.24 -0.68 2.33
N SER A 79 10.11 -0.36 2.96
CA SER A 79 8.84 -0.14 2.28
C SER A 79 8.90 1.05 1.32
N ARG A 80 9.51 2.17 1.76
CA ARG A 80 9.69 3.36 0.91
C ARG A 80 10.62 3.09 -0.27
N TYR A 81 11.72 2.37 -0.03
CA TYR A 81 12.65 1.98 -1.08
C TYR A 81 11.98 1.09 -2.13
N ALA A 82 11.24 0.05 -1.70
CA ALA A 82 10.48 -0.80 -2.60
C ALA A 82 9.45 0.01 -3.41
N TYR A 83 8.70 0.89 -2.76
CA TYR A 83 7.77 1.79 -3.45
C TYR A 83 8.46 2.62 -4.55
N LEU A 84 9.60 3.24 -4.23
CA LEU A 84 10.36 4.04 -5.21
C LEU A 84 10.82 3.19 -6.38
N GLN A 85 11.35 1.99 -6.15
CA GLN A 85 11.73 1.08 -7.24
C GLN A 85 10.55 0.74 -8.15
N TYR A 86 9.41 0.32 -7.59
CA TYR A 86 8.21 -0.01 -8.37
C TYR A 86 7.69 1.19 -9.15
N PHE A 87 7.66 2.37 -8.53
CA PHE A 87 7.20 3.59 -9.17
C PHE A 87 8.12 4.03 -10.32
N THR A 88 9.44 3.98 -10.12
CA THR A 88 10.42 4.27 -11.18
C THR A 88 10.31 3.26 -12.31
N ASN A 89 10.16 1.96 -12.03
CA ASN A 89 9.98 0.94 -13.07
C ASN A 89 8.70 1.17 -13.88
N MET A 90 7.61 1.58 -13.23
CA MET A 90 6.35 1.94 -13.89
C MET A 90 6.53 3.16 -14.80
N SER A 91 7.21 4.21 -14.31
CA SER A 91 7.53 5.41 -15.08
C SER A 91 8.38 5.09 -16.32
N ARG A 92 9.40 4.23 -16.19
CA ARG A 92 10.21 3.74 -17.33
C ARG A 92 9.37 2.95 -18.32
N SER A 93 8.52 2.04 -17.84
CA SER A 93 7.66 1.20 -18.71
C SER A 93 6.68 2.03 -19.52
N LEU A 94 6.14 3.11 -18.94
CA LEU A 94 5.27 4.06 -19.63
C LEU A 94 6.03 5.07 -20.50
N LYS A 95 7.38 5.10 -20.45
CA LYS A 95 8.21 6.13 -21.09
C LYS A 95 7.72 7.54 -20.78
N MET A 96 7.29 7.76 -19.55
CA MET A 96 6.67 9.02 -19.07
C MET A 96 7.12 9.28 -17.63
N LYS A 97 7.46 10.52 -17.30
CA LYS A 97 7.77 10.91 -15.93
C LYS A 97 6.47 10.99 -15.13
N LEU A 98 6.31 10.11 -14.15
CA LEU A 98 5.12 10.10 -13.30
C LEU A 98 5.31 11.05 -12.11
N PRO A 99 4.39 12.00 -11.88
CA PRO A 99 4.40 12.82 -10.68
C PRO A 99 3.93 12.02 -9.44
N HIS A 100 4.47 12.37 -8.28
CA HIS A 100 4.01 11.83 -7.00
C HIS A 100 2.83 12.65 -6.44
N GLY A 101 2.03 12.04 -5.57
CA GLY A 101 0.95 12.72 -4.85
C GLY A 101 -0.38 12.71 -5.60
N ASN A 102 -1.15 13.80 -5.48
CA ASN A 102 -2.52 13.95 -5.98
C ASN A 102 -2.79 15.37 -6.56
N SER A 103 -1.73 16.09 -6.94
CA SER A 103 -1.79 17.44 -7.53
C SER A 103 -2.40 17.43 -8.93
N ASN A 104 -2.72 18.61 -9.46
CA ASN A 104 -3.26 18.76 -10.83
C ASN A 104 -2.32 18.18 -11.90
N SER A 105 -1.00 18.21 -11.67
CA SER A 105 -0.04 17.56 -12.56
C SER A 105 -0.26 16.05 -12.69
N VAL A 106 -0.71 15.37 -11.63
CA VAL A 106 -1.06 13.94 -11.65
C VAL A 106 -2.27 13.70 -12.57
N ASP A 107 -3.25 14.60 -12.53
CA ASP A 107 -4.46 14.51 -13.34
C ASP A 107 -4.11 14.68 -14.83
N THR A 108 -3.30 15.69 -15.17
CA THR A 108 -2.82 15.91 -16.54
C THR A 108 -2.05 14.69 -17.05
N THR A 109 -1.09 14.16 -16.27
CA THR A 109 -0.33 12.97 -16.67
C THR A 109 -1.23 11.73 -16.84
N ALA A 110 -2.27 11.57 -16.01
CA ALA A 110 -3.22 10.47 -16.16
C ALA A 110 -4.04 10.58 -17.45
N ILE A 111 -4.49 11.79 -17.82
CA ILE A 111 -5.17 12.02 -19.10
C ILE A 111 -4.23 11.72 -20.28
N GLU A 112 -2.97 12.14 -20.22
CA GLU A 112 -1.97 11.81 -21.24
C GLU A 112 -1.74 10.31 -21.38
N ILE A 113 -1.66 9.58 -20.26
CA ILE A 113 -1.55 8.11 -20.26
C ILE A 113 -2.78 7.48 -20.94
N ALA A 114 -3.99 7.95 -20.62
CA ALA A 114 -5.22 7.45 -21.24
C ALA A 114 -5.26 7.71 -22.75
N LYS A 115 -4.86 8.90 -23.19
CA LYS A 115 -4.76 9.24 -24.62
C LYS A 115 -3.72 8.38 -25.36
N LYS A 116 -2.57 8.11 -24.73
CA LYS A 116 -1.46 7.37 -25.35
C LYS A 116 -1.64 5.85 -25.36
N TYR A 117 -2.19 5.28 -24.29
CA TYR A 117 -2.25 3.82 -24.06
C TYR A 117 -3.68 3.27 -23.92
N GLY A 118 -4.68 4.14 -24.06
CA GLY A 118 -6.10 3.83 -23.85
C GLY A 118 -6.54 3.95 -22.38
N PRO A 119 -7.82 4.29 -22.11
CA PRO A 119 -8.34 4.49 -20.74
C PRO A 119 -8.15 3.27 -19.83
N LYS A 120 -8.18 2.06 -20.40
CA LYS A 120 -7.97 0.81 -19.65
C LYS A 120 -6.61 0.73 -18.98
N MET A 121 -5.60 1.46 -19.48
CA MET A 121 -4.27 1.50 -18.86
C MET A 121 -4.33 2.06 -17.43
N LEU A 122 -5.25 2.99 -17.16
CA LEU A 122 -5.36 3.60 -15.83
C LEU A 122 -5.73 2.60 -14.74
N PHE A 123 -6.42 1.50 -15.07
CA PHE A 123 -6.70 0.43 -14.10
C PHE A 123 -5.44 -0.28 -13.60
N LYS A 124 -4.32 -0.21 -14.36
CA LYS A 124 -3.04 -0.83 -13.99
C LYS A 124 -2.13 0.12 -13.22
N VAL A 125 -2.19 1.41 -13.52
CA VAL A 125 -1.18 2.40 -13.06
C VAL A 125 -1.71 3.42 -12.06
N THR A 126 -3.02 3.46 -11.81
CA THR A 126 -3.64 4.41 -10.87
C THR A 126 -4.46 3.72 -9.78
N LYS A 127 -4.75 4.45 -8.71
CA LYS A 127 -5.74 4.07 -7.70
C LYS A 127 -7.10 4.65 -8.09
N THR A 128 -7.93 3.87 -8.75
CA THR A 128 -9.19 4.35 -9.35
C THR A 128 -10.28 4.75 -8.34
N ASN A 129 -10.08 4.50 -7.04
CA ASN A 129 -10.98 4.91 -5.98
C ASN A 129 -10.62 6.26 -5.34
N MET A 130 -9.55 6.91 -5.79
CA MET A 130 -9.19 8.24 -5.30
C MET A 130 -10.05 9.31 -5.98
N THR A 131 -10.25 10.43 -5.29
CA THR A 131 -11.05 11.57 -5.77
C THR A 131 -10.52 12.17 -7.07
N ASN A 132 -9.21 12.16 -7.26
CA ASN A 132 -8.56 12.68 -8.46
C ASN A 132 -8.87 11.84 -9.72
N TYR A 133 -9.05 10.52 -9.58
CA TYR A 133 -9.52 9.68 -10.68
C TYR A 133 -10.94 10.08 -11.13
N LYS A 134 -11.81 10.49 -10.20
CA LYS A 134 -13.17 10.95 -10.54
C LYS A 134 -13.14 12.25 -11.34
N ARG A 135 -12.22 13.18 -11.04
CA ARG A 135 -12.09 14.46 -11.75
C ARG A 135 -11.74 14.31 -13.22
N ILE A 136 -10.94 13.30 -13.55
CA ILE A 136 -10.50 13.07 -14.93
C ILE A 136 -11.42 12.11 -15.69
N LYS A 137 -12.41 11.49 -15.04
CA LYS A 137 -13.21 10.42 -15.63
C LYS A 137 -13.99 10.88 -16.87
N ASP A 138 -14.43 12.13 -16.88
CA ASP A 138 -15.17 12.72 -18.00
C ASP A 138 -14.24 13.34 -19.05
N LEU A 139 -12.92 13.33 -18.81
CA LEU A 139 -11.87 13.89 -19.68
C LEU A 139 -11.06 12.81 -20.40
N ILE A 140 -11.33 11.53 -20.11
CA ILE A 140 -10.65 10.33 -20.65
C ILE A 140 -11.60 9.51 -21.50
#